data_AF-A0A1G2KU99-F1
#
_entry.id   AF-A0A1G2KU99-F1
#
_cell.length_a   1.000
_cell.length_b   1.000
_cell.length_c   1.000
_cell.angle_alpha   90.00
_cell.angle_beta   90.00
_cell.angle_gamma   90.00
#
_symmetry.space_group_name_H-M   'P 1'
#
loop_
_entity.id
_entity.type
_entity.pdbx_description
1 polymer ?
#
loop_
_entity_poly.entity_id
_entity_poly.type
_entity_poly.pdbx_seq_one_letter_code
_entity_poly.pdbx_strand_id
1 'polypeptide(L)'
;MRFESDFVNVLYDADPECAVQMETLLKDSASETKVLPYCLGGKRGNAVFNINYDPYTSSLLSLNPKKREWYFYFRKHQHDYILGETFKTIERQKMPVTTLDFVIRDQSIQPPDILSIDVQGTEWDVLRGAKRTLDRHTVAVIAEVEFHQLYKGQKLFGDVSALLQNQGFQFVKFKKYFTEFSPYRYPIGLRGEGFQGSSDALFFKDIASVKKEKNLKKRTLMFQKLAFIAIVFNQFEFALQCLKEISSELRNEPNELNYQALTRMFAQETARVPKVFPPTFKEEYTFAQSRERFNQEATLEEGKERVVSASSMKRASDSKIEKLFRKYDLSSQADLIKKMRLQQEKA
;
A
#
# COMPACT_ATOMS: atom_id res chain seq x y z
N MET A 1 -3.99 -18.27 -5.98
CA MET A 1 -4.59 -17.04 -6.58
C MET A 1 -4.14 -16.94 -8.05
N ARG A 2 -4.93 -16.41 -9.01
CA ARG A 2 -4.55 -16.42 -10.44
C ARG A 2 -3.20 -15.79 -10.81
N PHE A 3 -2.63 -14.96 -9.94
CA PHE A 3 -1.35 -14.29 -10.16
C PHE A 3 -0.21 -14.91 -9.35
N GLU A 4 -0.47 -15.90 -8.50
CA GLU A 4 0.51 -16.39 -7.52
C GLU A 4 1.80 -16.88 -8.20
N SER A 5 1.68 -17.59 -9.32
CA SER A 5 2.82 -18.04 -10.14
C SER A 5 3.54 -16.92 -10.89
N ASP A 6 2.97 -15.72 -10.96
CA ASP A 6 3.61 -14.56 -11.60
C ASP A 6 4.54 -13.81 -10.64
N PHE A 7 4.48 -14.11 -9.34
CA PHE A 7 5.26 -13.43 -8.32
C PHE A 7 6.44 -14.28 -7.83
N VAL A 8 7.51 -13.58 -7.50
CA VAL A 8 8.56 -14.10 -6.61
C VAL A 8 8.43 -13.33 -5.30
N ASN A 9 8.22 -14.05 -4.20
CA ASN A 9 8.16 -13.47 -2.86
C ASN A 9 9.55 -13.51 -2.23
N VAL A 10 10.05 -12.36 -1.78
CA VAL A 10 11.30 -12.28 -1.03
C VAL A 10 10.98 -11.67 0.33
N LEU A 11 11.04 -12.51 1.36
CA LEU A 11 10.79 -12.15 2.75
C LEU A 11 12.12 -11.90 3.44
N TYR A 12 12.20 -10.82 4.21
CA TYR A 12 13.36 -10.47 5.02
C TYR A 12 12.92 -10.48 6.47
N ASP A 13 13.58 -11.30 7.28
CA ASP A 13 13.35 -11.35 8.72
C ASP A 13 14.70 -11.37 9.44
N ALA A 14 14.81 -10.74 10.60
CA ALA A 14 16.06 -10.76 11.36
C ALA A 14 16.26 -12.08 12.13
N ASP A 15 15.18 -12.82 12.39
CA ASP A 15 15.19 -14.07 13.11
C ASP A 15 15.47 -15.25 12.16
N PRO A 16 16.59 -15.99 12.34
CA PRO A 16 16.88 -17.17 11.53
C PRO A 16 15.88 -18.31 11.74
N GLU A 17 15.19 -18.39 12.89
CA GLU A 17 14.16 -19.41 13.11
C GLU A 17 12.90 -19.10 12.29
N CYS A 18 12.55 -17.82 12.15
CA CYS A 18 11.46 -17.37 11.27
C CYS A 18 11.71 -17.84 9.82
N ALA A 19 12.96 -17.79 9.35
CA ALA A 19 13.28 -18.26 8.00
C ALA A 19 12.89 -19.73 7.78
N VAL A 20 13.25 -20.61 8.72
CA VAL A 20 12.93 -22.05 8.67
C VAL A 20 11.41 -22.29 8.75
N GLN A 21 10.73 -21.56 9.63
CA GLN A 21 9.28 -21.65 9.78
C GLN A 21 8.56 -21.23 8.50
N MET A 22 8.96 -20.11 7.91
CA MET A 22 8.36 -19.57 6.68
C MET A 22 8.64 -20.45 5.47
N GLU A 23 9.83 -21.02 5.35
CA GLU A 23 10.13 -22.02 4.29
C GLU A 23 9.22 -23.26 4.42
N THR A 24 8.94 -23.70 5.65
CA THR A 24 8.04 -24.83 5.90
C THR A 24 6.59 -24.47 5.56
N LEU A 25 6.12 -23.30 6.00
CA LEU A 25 4.74 -22.84 5.76
C LEU A 25 4.44 -22.57 4.29
N LEU A 26 5.44 -22.15 3.51
CA LEU A 26 5.28 -21.76 2.12
C LEU A 26 5.72 -22.82 1.11
N LYS A 27 6.04 -24.03 1.58
CA LYS A 27 6.53 -25.15 0.75
C LYS A 27 5.59 -25.50 -0.41
N ASP A 28 4.28 -25.38 -0.19
CA ASP A 28 3.25 -25.70 -1.17
C ASP A 28 2.67 -24.47 -1.88
N SER A 29 3.29 -23.28 -1.74
CA SER A 29 2.87 -22.09 -2.49
C SER A 29 3.18 -22.25 -3.97
N ALA A 30 2.29 -21.75 -4.83
CA ALA A 30 2.54 -21.71 -6.27
C ALA A 30 3.60 -20.66 -6.67
N SER A 31 3.91 -19.73 -5.76
CA SER A 31 4.91 -18.68 -5.96
C SER A 31 6.29 -19.13 -5.50
N GLU A 32 7.35 -18.76 -6.25
CA GLU A 32 8.71 -18.91 -5.75
C GLU A 32 8.87 -18.00 -4.52
N THR A 33 9.22 -18.58 -3.36
CA THR A 33 9.45 -17.80 -2.15
C THR A 33 10.87 -17.99 -1.64
N LYS A 34 11.52 -16.89 -1.28
CA LYS A 34 12.83 -16.84 -0.65
C LYS A 34 12.70 -16.15 0.70
N VAL A 35 13.26 -16.75 1.74
CA VAL A 35 13.31 -16.13 3.07
C VAL A 35 14.76 -15.86 3.41
N LEU A 36 15.07 -14.61 3.74
CA LEU A 36 16.43 -14.14 3.95
C LEU A 36 16.57 -13.61 5.37
N PRO A 37 17.47 -14.18 6.19
CA PRO A 37 17.62 -13.82 7.60
C PRO A 37 18.40 -12.50 7.76
N TYR A 38 17.87 -11.40 7.23
CA TYR A 38 18.47 -10.06 7.29
C TYR A 38 17.64 -9.08 8.11
N CYS A 39 18.29 -8.51 9.14
CA CYS A 39 17.86 -7.24 9.72
C CYS A 39 18.21 -6.10 8.75
N LEU A 40 17.20 -5.58 8.04
CA LEU A 40 17.37 -4.45 7.13
C LEU A 40 17.35 -3.12 7.89
N GLY A 41 18.18 -2.17 7.46
CA GLY A 41 18.22 -0.82 8.00
C GLY A 41 18.93 0.16 7.09
N GLY A 42 19.22 1.36 7.61
CA GLY A 42 19.76 2.46 6.82
C GLY A 42 21.27 2.43 6.57
N LYS A 43 22.00 1.58 7.28
CA LYS A 43 23.45 1.38 7.12
C LYS A 43 23.86 0.00 7.59
N ARG A 44 24.97 -0.51 7.04
CA ARG A 44 25.59 -1.76 7.50
C ARG A 44 26.26 -1.56 8.87
N GLY A 45 26.24 -2.58 9.71
CA GLY A 45 26.91 -2.56 11.01
C GLY A 45 26.33 -3.58 11.96
N ASN A 46 26.44 -3.30 13.27
CA ASN A 46 25.77 -4.05 14.31
C ASN A 46 24.80 -3.11 15.05
N ALA A 47 23.66 -3.65 15.46
CA ALA A 47 22.69 -2.94 16.29
C ALA A 47 22.20 -3.85 17.43
N VAL A 48 21.53 -3.23 18.40
CA VAL A 48 20.85 -3.95 19.47
C VAL A 48 19.38 -4.02 19.10
N PHE A 49 18.88 -5.24 18.94
CA PHE A 49 17.47 -5.53 18.76
C PHE A 49 16.84 -5.74 20.14
N ASN A 50 15.73 -5.06 20.39
CA ASN A 50 14.98 -5.13 21.64
C ASN A 50 13.83 -6.11 21.46
N ILE A 51 13.92 -7.26 22.11
CA ILE A 51 12.83 -8.24 22.18
C ILE A 51 11.91 -7.78 23.29
N ASN A 52 10.70 -7.38 22.90
CA ASN A 52 9.71 -6.82 23.81
C ASN A 52 8.79 -7.90 24.38
N TYR A 53 8.01 -7.54 25.41
CA TYR A 53 7.11 -8.47 26.09
C TYR A 53 6.10 -9.09 25.13
N ASP A 54 5.54 -8.28 24.23
CA ASP A 54 4.90 -8.79 23.02
C ASP A 54 5.92 -8.79 21.86
N PRO A 55 6.34 -9.97 21.34
CA PRO A 55 7.30 -10.07 20.26
C PRO A 55 6.91 -9.31 18.99
N TYR A 56 5.61 -9.10 18.70
CA TYR A 56 5.13 -8.31 17.55
C TYR A 56 5.55 -6.83 17.63
N THR A 57 5.98 -6.37 18.79
CA THR A 57 6.44 -4.99 19.03
C THR A 57 7.96 -4.90 19.12
N SER A 58 8.70 -5.97 18.85
CA SER A 58 10.17 -5.97 18.92
C SER A 58 10.76 -5.06 17.85
N SER A 59 11.82 -4.34 18.20
CA SER A 59 12.35 -3.28 17.34
C SER A 59 13.82 -3.00 17.63
N LEU A 60 14.51 -2.44 16.63
CA LEU A 60 15.82 -1.80 16.82
C LEU A 60 15.74 -0.54 17.69
N LEU A 61 14.54 0.04 17.84
CA LEU A 61 14.28 1.19 18.68
C LEU A 61 13.67 0.78 20.03
N SER A 62 13.93 1.57 21.06
CA SER A 62 13.30 1.42 22.37
C SER A 62 11.97 2.16 22.42
N LEU A 63 11.00 1.66 23.20
CA LEU A 63 9.75 2.38 23.51
C LEU A 63 10.02 3.84 23.89
N ASN A 64 9.21 4.76 23.34
CA ASN A 64 9.21 6.15 23.77
C ASN A 64 8.61 6.26 25.18
N PRO A 65 9.37 6.72 26.20
CA PRO A 65 8.86 6.79 27.57
C PRO A 65 7.60 7.66 27.71
N LYS A 66 7.41 8.66 26.83
CA LYS A 66 6.22 9.52 26.81
C LYS A 66 4.96 8.80 26.32
N LYS A 67 5.08 7.60 25.76
CA LYS A 67 3.98 6.77 25.24
C LYS A 67 3.69 5.57 26.11
N ARG A 68 4.37 5.42 27.25
CA ARG A 68 4.22 4.28 28.15
C ARG A 68 2.77 4.02 28.59
N GLU A 69 2.03 5.07 28.91
CA GLU A 69 0.64 4.97 29.39
C GLU A 69 -0.40 4.95 28.25
N TRP A 70 0.05 5.06 27.00
CA TRP A 70 -0.84 4.96 25.86
C TRP A 70 -1.31 3.51 25.72
N TYR A 71 -2.52 3.34 25.20
CA TYR A 71 -3.08 2.01 24.98
C TYR A 71 -4.06 2.02 23.82
N PHE A 72 -4.38 0.85 23.29
CA PHE A 72 -5.57 0.66 22.46
C PHE A 72 -6.39 -0.52 22.97
N TYR A 73 -7.70 -0.50 22.74
CA TYR A 73 -8.53 -1.65 23.11
C TYR A 73 -8.46 -2.71 22.02
N PHE A 74 -7.83 -3.84 22.32
CA PHE A 74 -7.66 -4.92 21.37
C PHE A 74 -8.96 -5.73 21.25
N ARG A 75 -9.90 -5.22 20.43
CA ARG A 75 -11.27 -5.75 20.30
C ARG A 75 -11.34 -7.26 20.09
N LYS A 76 -10.42 -7.83 19.31
CA LYS A 76 -10.38 -9.28 19.03
C LYS A 76 -10.18 -10.13 20.28
N HIS A 77 -9.39 -9.63 21.24
CA HIS A 77 -9.01 -10.35 22.46
C HIS A 77 -9.56 -9.71 23.74
N GLN A 78 -10.44 -8.72 23.59
CA GLN A 78 -11.19 -8.05 24.65
C GLN A 78 -10.36 -7.50 25.83
N HIS A 79 -9.13 -7.04 25.57
CA HIS A 79 -8.28 -6.43 26.59
C HIS A 79 -7.66 -5.11 26.12
N ASP A 80 -7.23 -4.30 27.07
CA ASP A 80 -6.47 -3.09 26.81
C ASP A 80 -5.00 -3.46 26.54
N TYR A 81 -4.45 -2.97 25.44
CA TYR A 81 -3.07 -3.19 25.02
C TYR A 81 -2.22 -1.98 25.42
N ILE A 82 -1.63 -2.01 26.62
CA ILE A 82 -0.86 -0.89 27.19
C ILE A 82 0.57 -0.93 26.69
N LEU A 83 1.05 0.15 26.05
CA LEU A 83 2.36 0.19 25.41
C LEU A 83 3.50 -0.03 26.41
N GLY A 84 3.39 0.50 27.63
CA GLY A 84 4.37 0.31 28.70
C GLY A 84 4.51 -1.13 29.19
N GLU A 85 3.51 -1.97 28.94
CA GLU A 85 3.54 -3.39 29.25
C GLU A 85 4.05 -4.18 28.04
N THR A 86 3.46 -3.96 26.88
CA THR A 86 3.69 -4.78 25.68
C THR A 86 5.00 -4.44 24.96
N PHE A 87 5.39 -3.16 24.90
CA PHE A 87 6.64 -2.71 24.29
C PHE A 87 7.80 -2.72 25.30
N LYS A 88 7.60 -3.31 26.48
CA LYS A 88 8.66 -3.41 27.49
C LYS A 88 9.70 -4.41 27.00
N THR A 89 10.94 -3.95 26.82
CA THR A 89 12.06 -4.83 26.47
C THR A 89 12.35 -5.84 27.58
N ILE A 90 12.28 -7.12 27.23
CA ILE A 90 12.57 -8.26 28.10
C ILE A 90 13.98 -8.79 27.82
N GLU A 91 14.38 -8.81 26.55
CA GLU A 91 15.69 -9.29 26.12
C GLU A 91 16.33 -8.33 25.09
N ARG A 92 17.66 -8.32 25.04
CA ARG A 92 18.43 -7.56 24.05
C ARG A 92 19.39 -8.48 23.32
N GLN A 93 19.29 -8.48 22.00
CA GLN A 93 20.15 -9.26 21.13
C GLN A 93 21.00 -8.33 20.26
N LYS A 94 22.31 -8.58 20.18
CA LYS A 94 23.15 -7.92 19.18
C LYS A 94 23.04 -8.67 17.86
N MET A 95 22.79 -7.97 16.76
CA MET A 95 22.69 -8.59 15.44
C MET A 95 23.30 -7.70 14.35
N PRO A 96 23.79 -8.32 13.27
CA PRO A 96 24.24 -7.58 12.10
C PRO A 96 23.04 -6.92 11.41
N VAL A 97 23.22 -5.67 11.03
CA VAL A 97 22.27 -4.90 10.21
C VAL A 97 22.89 -4.69 8.84
N THR A 98 22.07 -4.80 7.81
CA THR A 98 22.48 -4.53 6.43
C THR A 98 21.50 -3.59 5.73
N THR A 99 21.80 -3.18 4.51
CA THR A 99 20.91 -2.34 3.70
C THR A 99 20.33 -3.15 2.55
N LEU A 100 19.11 -2.84 2.11
CA LEU A 100 18.50 -3.52 0.97
C LEU A 100 19.39 -3.38 -0.28
N ASP A 101 19.95 -2.19 -0.53
CA ASP A 101 20.88 -1.96 -1.65
C ASP A 101 22.11 -2.90 -1.61
N PHE A 102 22.57 -3.28 -0.42
CA PHE A 102 23.68 -4.23 -0.29
C PHE A 102 23.20 -5.64 -0.64
N VAL A 103 22.08 -6.10 -0.08
CA VAL A 103 21.56 -7.45 -0.29
C VAL A 103 21.25 -7.69 -1.77
N ILE A 104 20.57 -6.76 -2.44
CA ILE A 104 20.26 -6.85 -3.87
C ILE A 104 21.54 -6.98 -4.73
N ARG A 105 22.60 -6.26 -4.37
CA ARG A 105 23.87 -6.29 -5.09
C ARG A 105 24.66 -7.57 -4.85
N ASP A 106 24.70 -8.04 -3.61
CA ASP A 106 25.61 -9.10 -3.15
C ASP A 106 25.06 -10.51 -3.43
N GLN A 107 23.74 -10.70 -3.34
CA GLN A 107 23.14 -12.03 -3.28
C GLN A 107 22.53 -12.52 -4.59
N SER A 108 22.64 -11.75 -5.67
CA SER A 108 21.96 -12.06 -6.94
C SER A 108 20.45 -12.32 -6.80
N ILE A 109 19.81 -11.75 -5.77
CA ILE A 109 18.36 -11.81 -5.61
C ILE A 109 17.70 -10.78 -6.52
N GLN A 110 16.50 -11.12 -7.00
CA GLN A 110 15.77 -10.22 -7.87
C GLN A 110 15.37 -8.96 -7.08
N PRO A 111 15.60 -7.75 -7.63
CA PRO A 111 15.19 -6.53 -6.97
C PRO A 111 13.66 -6.41 -6.93
N PRO A 112 13.08 -5.87 -5.85
CA PRO A 112 11.64 -5.79 -5.69
C PRO A 112 11.01 -4.75 -6.61
N ASP A 113 9.98 -5.16 -7.36
CA ASP A 113 9.07 -4.25 -8.06
C ASP A 113 8.10 -3.56 -7.07
N ILE A 114 7.69 -4.29 -6.03
CA ILE A 114 6.88 -3.79 -4.92
C ILE A 114 7.67 -4.05 -3.65
N LEU A 115 7.89 -3.01 -2.85
CA LEU A 115 8.52 -3.13 -1.54
C LEU A 115 7.47 -2.93 -0.45
N SER A 116 7.19 -3.97 0.33
CA SER A 116 6.37 -3.89 1.55
C SER A 116 7.29 -3.82 2.77
N ILE A 117 7.02 -2.93 3.71
CA ILE A 117 7.86 -2.71 4.90
C ILE A 117 6.97 -2.58 6.12
N ASP A 118 7.24 -3.43 7.10
CA ASP A 118 6.67 -3.44 8.44
C ASP A 118 7.79 -3.97 9.33
N VAL A 119 8.61 -3.05 9.87
CA VAL A 119 9.83 -3.37 10.65
C VAL A 119 9.80 -2.67 12.00
N GLN A 120 8.58 -2.37 12.44
CA GLN A 120 8.25 -1.85 13.75
C GLN A 120 9.07 -0.61 14.14
N GLY A 121 8.94 0.46 13.34
CA GLY A 121 9.43 1.80 13.63
C GLY A 121 10.75 2.20 13.00
N THR A 122 11.32 1.33 12.14
CA THR A 122 12.54 1.63 11.37
C THR A 122 12.34 1.63 9.84
N GLU A 123 11.10 1.80 9.39
CA GLU A 123 10.70 1.81 7.98
C GLU A 123 11.47 2.88 7.20
N TRP A 124 11.60 4.08 7.79
CA TRP A 124 12.37 5.17 7.21
C TRP A 124 13.85 4.81 7.04
N ASP A 125 14.44 4.07 7.97
CA ASP A 125 15.83 3.62 7.89
C ASP A 125 16.01 2.60 6.78
N VAL A 126 15.12 1.61 6.67
CA VAL A 126 15.11 0.63 5.57
C VAL A 126 15.01 1.34 4.22
N LEU A 127 14.08 2.29 4.07
CA LEU A 127 13.92 3.08 2.86
C LEU A 127 15.17 3.89 2.51
N ARG A 128 15.83 4.50 3.51
CA ARG A 128 17.11 5.18 3.31
C ARG A 128 18.20 4.22 2.81
N GLY A 129 18.22 2.99 3.32
CA GLY A 129 19.14 1.92 2.90
C GLY A 129 18.80 1.28 1.55
N ALA A 130 17.65 1.62 0.95
CA ALA A 130 17.13 1.07 -0.30
C ALA A 130 17.18 2.06 -1.48
N LYS A 131 17.92 3.17 -1.36
CA LYS A 131 17.87 4.28 -2.32
C LYS A 131 18.08 3.85 -3.77
N ARG A 132 19.09 3.02 -4.06
CA ARG A 132 19.38 2.57 -5.44
C ARG A 132 18.33 1.59 -5.93
N THR A 133 17.83 0.74 -5.03
CA THR A 133 16.77 -0.23 -5.31
C THR A 133 15.47 0.46 -5.68
N LEU A 134 15.07 1.45 -4.87
CA LEU A 134 13.90 2.32 -5.09
C LEU A 134 13.99 3.14 -6.38
N ASP A 135 15.19 3.63 -6.71
CA ASP A 135 15.42 4.39 -7.93
C ASP A 135 15.29 3.51 -9.19
N ARG A 136 15.91 2.33 -9.17
CA ARG A 136 16.13 1.53 -10.38
C ARG A 136 15.08 0.46 -10.64
N HIS A 137 14.36 -0.03 -9.64
CA HIS A 137 13.59 -1.26 -9.76
C HIS A 137 12.17 -1.12 -9.24
N THR A 138 12.00 -0.50 -8.07
CA THR A 138 10.71 -0.47 -7.38
C THR A 138 9.74 0.53 -8.02
N VAL A 139 8.52 0.07 -8.30
CA VAL A 139 7.42 0.87 -8.86
C VAL A 139 6.34 1.18 -7.81
N ALA A 140 6.27 0.43 -6.71
CA ALA A 140 5.36 0.71 -5.61
C ALA A 140 5.97 0.39 -4.24
N VAL A 141 5.59 1.16 -3.23
CA VAL A 141 5.98 0.95 -1.84
C VAL A 141 4.73 0.90 -0.97
N ILE A 142 4.67 -0.08 -0.07
CA ILE A 142 3.72 -0.15 1.03
C ILE A 142 4.54 -0.11 2.31
N ALA A 143 4.31 0.88 3.16
CA ALA A 143 5.03 0.99 4.42
C ALA A 143 4.04 1.20 5.56
N GLU A 144 4.24 0.50 6.67
CA GLU A 144 3.65 0.92 7.94
C GLU A 144 4.16 2.34 8.25
N VAL A 145 3.26 3.19 8.72
CA VAL A 145 3.56 4.57 9.08
C VAL A 145 2.82 4.96 10.34
N GLU A 146 3.51 5.71 11.19
CA GLU A 146 2.96 6.20 12.45
C GLU A 146 2.75 7.71 12.43
N PHE A 147 1.75 8.13 13.18
CA PHE A 147 1.40 9.53 13.43
C PHE A 147 1.91 10.00 14.81
N HIS A 148 2.38 9.06 15.63
CA HIS A 148 2.96 9.31 16.93
C HIS A 148 4.20 8.45 17.13
N GLN A 149 5.26 9.02 17.72
CA GLN A 149 6.50 8.29 17.98
C GLN A 149 6.28 7.26 19.10
N LEU A 150 5.85 6.06 18.75
CA LEU A 150 5.70 4.93 19.66
C LEU A 150 7.06 4.49 20.15
N TYR A 151 8.06 4.48 19.27
CA TYR A 151 9.46 4.29 19.61
C TYR A 151 10.23 5.62 19.66
N LYS A 152 11.28 5.67 20.48
CA LYS A 152 12.11 6.87 20.64
C LYS A 152 12.88 7.15 19.35
N GLY A 153 12.68 8.34 18.78
CA GLY A 153 13.37 8.78 17.57
C GLY A 153 12.81 8.19 16.27
N GLN A 154 11.71 7.45 16.35
CA GLN A 154 10.95 6.95 15.21
C GLN A 154 10.56 8.09 14.27
N LYS A 155 10.67 7.81 12.97
CA LYS A 155 10.24 8.71 11.91
C LYS A 155 8.76 8.50 11.63
N LEU A 156 8.03 9.59 11.42
CA LEU A 156 6.58 9.54 11.26
C LEU A 156 6.20 9.54 9.78
N PHE A 157 4.90 9.37 9.48
CA PHE A 157 4.35 9.43 8.12
C PHE A 157 4.91 10.60 7.30
N GLY A 158 5.01 11.80 7.88
CA GLY A 158 5.56 12.98 7.19
C GLY A 158 7.01 12.79 6.74
N ASP A 159 7.85 12.20 7.58
CA ASP A 159 9.26 11.91 7.24
C ASP A 159 9.38 10.82 6.17
N VAL A 160 8.58 9.74 6.29
CA VAL A 160 8.55 8.63 5.32
C VAL A 160 8.06 9.11 3.96
N SER A 161 6.96 9.87 3.96
CA SER A 161 6.38 10.46 2.75
C SER A 161 7.35 11.41 2.07
N ALA A 162 8.03 12.29 2.82
CA ALA A 162 9.02 13.20 2.26
C ALA A 162 10.22 12.46 1.65
N LEU A 163 10.71 11.38 2.28
CA LEU A 163 11.79 10.57 1.73
C LEU A 163 11.37 9.92 0.40
N LEU A 164 10.19 9.31 0.35
CA LEU A 164 9.67 8.64 -0.85
C LEU A 164 9.39 9.64 -1.99
N GLN A 165 8.86 10.82 -1.68
CA GLN A 165 8.69 11.91 -2.64
C GLN A 165 10.02 12.34 -3.26
N ASN A 166 11.07 12.47 -2.46
CA ASN A 166 12.41 12.76 -2.95
C ASN A 166 13.01 11.62 -3.81
N GLN A 167 12.45 10.40 -3.75
CA GLN A 167 12.81 9.27 -4.61
C GLN A 167 11.87 9.10 -5.83
N GLY A 168 11.01 10.08 -6.12
CA GLY A 168 10.09 10.03 -7.26
C GLY A 168 8.89 9.10 -7.03
N PHE A 169 8.44 8.97 -5.79
CA PHE A 169 7.19 8.30 -5.44
C PHE A 169 6.16 9.33 -4.98
N GLN A 170 4.89 9.06 -5.22
CA GLN A 170 3.77 9.88 -4.74
C GLN A 170 2.89 9.06 -3.81
N PHE A 171 2.41 9.70 -2.74
CA PHE A 171 1.42 9.11 -1.86
C PHE A 171 0.12 8.89 -2.64
N VAL A 172 -0.46 7.70 -2.51
CA VAL A 172 -1.71 7.31 -3.18
C VAL A 172 -2.86 7.32 -2.19
N LYS A 173 -2.72 6.55 -1.11
CA LYS A 173 -3.75 6.37 -0.09
C LYS A 173 -3.18 5.60 1.11
N PHE A 174 -3.89 5.68 2.23
CA PHE A 174 -3.78 4.68 3.28
C PHE A 174 -4.56 3.42 2.89
N LYS A 175 -4.12 2.25 3.39
CA LYS A 175 -4.96 1.05 3.40
C LYS A 175 -6.08 1.23 4.43
N LYS A 176 -7.15 0.44 4.34
CA LYS A 176 -8.43 0.68 5.03
C LYS A 176 -8.39 0.66 6.57
N TYR A 177 -7.24 0.39 7.19
CA TYR A 177 -7.13 0.17 8.62
C TYR A 177 -6.21 1.22 9.23
N PHE A 178 -6.74 1.91 10.22
CA PHE A 178 -5.96 2.70 11.14
C PHE A 178 -6.06 2.08 12.52
N THR A 179 -4.92 1.96 13.18
CA THR A 179 -4.87 1.64 14.59
C THR A 179 -4.99 2.93 15.37
N GLU A 180 -5.96 3.00 16.27
CA GLU A 180 -6.17 4.14 17.15
C GLU A 180 -5.60 3.87 18.53
N PHE A 181 -4.93 4.87 19.12
CA PHE A 181 -4.36 4.80 20.46
C PHE A 181 -4.92 5.93 21.31
N SER A 182 -5.22 5.61 22.57
CA SER A 182 -5.66 6.58 23.56
C SER A 182 -4.50 6.93 24.50
N PRO A 183 -4.20 8.22 24.72
CA PRO A 183 -3.13 8.66 25.62
C PRO A 183 -3.43 8.43 27.10
N TYR A 184 -4.72 8.30 27.46
CA TYR A 184 -5.18 8.23 28.83
C TYR A 184 -6.10 7.03 29.00
N ARG A 185 -5.66 6.03 29.77
CA ARG A 185 -6.49 4.91 30.18
C ARG A 185 -7.44 5.34 31.29
N TYR A 186 -8.72 5.01 31.15
CA TYR A 186 -9.74 5.35 32.13
C TYR A 186 -10.65 4.13 32.42
N PRO A 187 -11.11 3.91 33.67
CA PRO A 187 -11.93 2.75 34.03
C PRO A 187 -13.41 2.94 33.67
N ILE A 188 -13.69 3.35 32.42
CA ILE A 188 -15.03 3.40 31.86
C ILE A 188 -15.26 2.19 30.95
N GLY A 189 -16.38 1.50 31.14
CA GLY A 189 -16.81 0.42 30.24
C GLY A 189 -17.29 0.92 28.87
N LEU A 190 -17.60 2.22 28.77
CA LEU A 190 -17.90 2.91 27.52
C LEU A 190 -16.59 3.43 26.92
N ARG A 191 -16.27 3.06 25.68
CA ARG A 191 -15.03 3.48 25.00
C ARG A 191 -15.38 4.41 23.84
N GLY A 192 -14.69 5.53 23.74
CA GLY A 192 -14.72 6.42 22.57
C GLY A 192 -13.70 6.04 21.51
N GLU A 193 -13.55 6.89 20.49
CA GLU A 193 -12.48 6.82 19.49
C GLU A 193 -11.13 7.20 20.12
N GLY A 194 -10.05 6.62 19.59
CA GLY A 194 -8.68 7.00 19.94
C GLY A 194 -8.07 7.99 18.94
N PHE A 195 -6.79 8.30 19.12
CA PHE A 195 -6.03 9.08 18.15
C PHE A 195 -5.48 8.16 17.07
N GLN A 196 -5.54 8.60 15.81
CA GLN A 196 -4.94 7.88 14.68
C GLN A 196 -3.45 7.66 14.95
N GLY A 197 -3.02 6.41 15.04
CA GLY A 197 -1.68 6.06 15.51
C GLY A 197 -0.80 5.41 14.46
N SER A 198 -1.28 4.36 13.80
CA SER A 198 -0.57 3.74 12.67
C SER A 198 -1.52 3.31 11.55
N SER A 199 -0.97 3.18 10.35
CA SER A 199 -1.65 2.62 9.17
C SER A 199 -0.60 2.16 8.14
N ASP A 200 -1.02 1.46 7.10
CA ASP A 200 -0.18 1.24 5.93
C ASP A 200 -0.41 2.33 4.89
N ALA A 201 0.64 2.98 4.43
CA ALA A 201 0.60 3.94 3.34
C ALA A 201 1.08 3.32 2.02
N LEU A 202 0.30 3.50 0.94
CA LEU A 202 0.64 3.10 -0.41
C LEU A 202 1.24 4.28 -1.18
N PHE A 203 2.37 4.03 -1.84
CA PHE A 203 3.03 4.97 -2.72
C PHE A 203 3.30 4.33 -4.09
N PHE A 204 3.12 5.11 -5.16
CA PHE A 204 3.46 4.73 -6.52
C PHE A 204 4.64 5.55 -7.04
N LYS A 205 5.52 4.94 -7.82
CA LYS A 205 6.51 5.69 -8.60
C LYS A 205 5.75 6.60 -9.57
N ASP A 206 6.08 7.89 -9.57
CA ASP A 206 5.38 8.83 -10.43
C ASP A 206 5.74 8.59 -11.91
N ILE A 207 4.80 8.89 -12.81
CA ILE A 207 4.96 8.64 -14.26
C ILE A 207 6.20 9.35 -14.82
N ALA A 208 6.47 10.59 -14.38
CA ALA A 208 7.61 11.35 -14.87
C ALA A 208 8.94 10.72 -14.43
N SER A 209 9.00 10.11 -13.25
CA SER A 209 10.14 9.37 -12.77
C SER A 209 10.35 8.06 -13.54
N VAL A 210 9.30 7.31 -13.86
CA VAL A 210 9.41 6.11 -14.72
C VAL A 210 9.90 6.48 -16.13
N LYS A 211 9.46 7.62 -16.69
CA LYS A 211 9.92 8.12 -18.00
C LYS A 211 11.43 8.37 -18.09
N LYS A 212 12.11 8.58 -16.96
CA LYS A 212 13.58 8.79 -16.92
C LYS A 212 14.36 7.52 -17.25
N GLU A 213 13.75 6.33 -17.16
CA GLU A 213 14.39 5.08 -17.59
C GLU A 213 14.62 5.10 -19.11
N LYS A 214 15.89 4.98 -19.51
CA LYS A 214 16.31 5.08 -20.91
C LYS A 214 16.14 3.76 -21.65
N ASN A 215 16.24 2.64 -20.94
CA ASN A 215 16.02 1.33 -21.53
C ASN A 215 14.52 1.12 -21.79
N LEU A 216 14.13 1.15 -23.07
CA LEU A 216 12.73 1.05 -23.48
C LEU A 216 12.05 -0.22 -22.94
N LYS A 217 12.69 -1.39 -23.06
CA LYS A 217 12.12 -2.67 -22.59
C LYS A 217 11.84 -2.63 -21.08
N LYS A 218 12.81 -2.12 -20.31
CA LYS A 218 12.68 -1.99 -18.85
C LYS A 218 11.60 -0.99 -18.49
N ARG A 219 11.58 0.17 -19.14
CA ARG A 219 10.55 1.20 -18.93
C ARG A 219 9.15 0.67 -19.22
N THR A 220 8.98 -0.07 -20.32
CA THR A 220 7.71 -0.71 -20.69
C THR A 220 7.25 -1.67 -19.60
N LEU A 221 8.16 -2.52 -19.11
CA LEU A 221 7.87 -3.45 -18.02
C LEU A 221 7.49 -2.72 -16.71
N MET A 222 8.18 -1.63 -16.37
CA MET A 222 7.85 -0.81 -15.19
C MET A 222 6.44 -0.22 -15.30
N PHE A 223 6.06 0.34 -16.45
CA PHE A 223 4.70 0.85 -16.66
C PHE A 223 3.65 -0.26 -16.59
N GLN A 224 3.92 -1.43 -17.17
CA GLN A 224 2.99 -2.55 -17.13
C GLN A 224 2.77 -3.06 -15.70
N LYS A 225 3.84 -3.23 -14.93
CA LYS A 225 3.77 -3.62 -13.50
C LYS A 225 3.05 -2.57 -12.68
N LEU A 226 3.39 -1.29 -12.86
CA LEU A 226 2.73 -0.18 -12.18
C LEU A 226 1.23 -0.11 -12.50
N ALA A 227 0.84 -0.33 -13.76
CA ALA A 227 -0.56 -0.39 -14.16
C ALA A 227 -1.31 -1.55 -13.49
N PHE A 228 -0.69 -2.74 -13.45
CA PHE A 228 -1.25 -3.89 -12.76
C PHE A 228 -1.50 -3.60 -11.27
N ILE A 229 -0.50 -3.07 -10.58
CA ILE A 229 -0.58 -2.70 -9.16
C ILE A 229 -1.69 -1.65 -8.96
N ALA A 230 -1.74 -0.63 -9.83
CA ALA A 230 -2.77 0.39 -9.79
C ALA A 230 -4.18 -0.19 -9.95
N ILE A 231 -4.40 -1.16 -10.83
CA ILE A 231 -5.68 -1.88 -10.95
C ILE A 231 -6.04 -2.59 -9.63
N VAL A 232 -5.09 -3.33 -9.05
CA VAL A 232 -5.28 -4.06 -7.79
C VAL A 232 -5.66 -3.09 -6.65
N PHE A 233 -5.09 -1.88 -6.63
CA PHE A 233 -5.40 -0.87 -5.61
C PHE A 233 -6.50 0.13 -5.99
N ASN A 234 -7.32 -0.19 -7.00
CA ASN A 234 -8.47 0.61 -7.46
C ASN A 234 -8.10 2.01 -8.00
N GLN A 235 -6.92 2.16 -8.60
CA GLN A 235 -6.43 3.39 -9.21
C GLN A 235 -6.52 3.28 -10.75
N PHE A 236 -7.73 3.12 -11.28
CA PHE A 236 -7.95 2.73 -12.68
C PHE A 236 -7.48 3.77 -13.70
N GLU A 237 -7.75 5.06 -13.44
CA GLU A 237 -7.32 6.16 -14.31
C GLU A 237 -5.80 6.24 -14.36
N PHE A 238 -5.13 6.08 -13.21
CA PHE A 238 -3.67 6.04 -13.14
C PHE A 238 -3.11 4.82 -13.89
N ALA A 239 -3.75 3.65 -13.77
CA ALA A 239 -3.38 2.47 -14.54
C ALA A 239 -3.50 2.73 -16.05
N LEU A 240 -4.59 3.36 -16.50
CA LEU A 240 -4.79 3.71 -17.92
C LEU A 240 -3.75 4.72 -18.42
N GLN A 241 -3.33 5.68 -17.60
CA GLN A 241 -2.22 6.56 -17.96
C GLN A 241 -0.91 5.79 -18.12
N CYS A 242 -0.62 4.83 -17.23
CA CYS A 242 0.56 3.95 -17.38
C CYS A 242 0.47 3.12 -18.67
N LEU A 243 -0.70 2.55 -18.99
CA LEU A 243 -0.90 1.73 -20.19
C LEU A 243 -0.85 2.55 -21.49
N LYS A 244 -1.23 3.83 -21.44
CA LYS A 244 -1.11 4.75 -22.58
C LYS A 244 0.35 4.89 -23.02
N GLU A 245 1.29 4.94 -22.06
CA GLU A 245 2.74 5.07 -22.32
C GLU A 245 3.35 3.83 -23.01
N ILE A 246 2.62 2.70 -23.05
CA ILE A 246 3.10 1.43 -23.62
C ILE A 246 2.10 0.82 -24.62
N SER A 247 1.15 1.62 -25.12
CA SER A 247 0.02 1.10 -25.88
C SER A 247 0.41 0.42 -27.20
N SER A 248 1.48 0.88 -27.86
CA SER A 248 2.03 0.27 -29.08
C SER A 248 2.74 -1.08 -28.85
N GLU A 249 3.13 -1.32 -27.60
CA GLU A 249 3.89 -2.47 -27.12
C GLU A 249 2.99 -3.54 -26.50
N LEU A 250 1.75 -3.21 -26.14
CA LEU A 250 0.77 -4.16 -25.60
C LEU A 250 0.26 -5.11 -26.69
N ARG A 251 0.91 -6.27 -26.80
CA ARG A 251 0.58 -7.34 -27.75
C ARG A 251 0.35 -8.65 -27.02
N ASN A 252 -0.44 -9.54 -27.63
CA ASN A 252 -0.62 -10.88 -27.12
C ASN A 252 0.62 -11.70 -27.47
N GLU A 253 1.30 -12.25 -26.47
CA GLU A 253 2.54 -13.01 -26.63
C GLU A 253 2.33 -14.47 -26.19
N PRO A 254 2.93 -15.46 -26.89
CA PRO A 254 2.97 -16.83 -26.41
C PRO A 254 3.73 -16.85 -25.07
N ASN A 255 3.09 -17.32 -23.99
CA ASN A 255 3.61 -17.34 -22.61
C ASN A 255 3.56 -16.00 -21.85
N GLU A 256 2.63 -15.10 -22.21
CA GLU A 256 2.31 -13.92 -21.40
C GLU A 256 1.90 -14.31 -19.96
N LEU A 257 2.44 -13.61 -18.96
CA LEU A 257 2.07 -13.79 -17.55
C LEU A 257 0.64 -13.30 -17.27
N ASN A 258 -0.01 -13.80 -16.22
CA ASN A 258 -1.41 -13.46 -15.94
C ASN A 258 -1.63 -11.95 -15.73
N TYR A 259 -0.72 -11.26 -15.05
CA TYR A 259 -0.80 -9.80 -14.83
C TYR A 259 -0.66 -9.01 -16.14
N GLN A 260 0.16 -9.50 -17.07
CA GLN A 260 0.33 -8.89 -18.38
C GLN A 260 -0.97 -9.05 -19.19
N ALA A 261 -1.52 -10.27 -19.21
CA ALA A 261 -2.77 -10.56 -19.89
C ALA A 261 -3.93 -9.71 -19.32
N LEU A 262 -4.02 -9.57 -18.00
CA LEU A 262 -5.00 -8.69 -17.35
C LEU A 262 -4.84 -7.25 -17.82
N THR A 263 -3.64 -6.68 -17.74
CA THR A 263 -3.40 -5.26 -18.10
C THR A 263 -3.71 -4.98 -19.58
N ARG A 264 -3.30 -5.89 -20.48
CA ARG A 264 -3.62 -5.80 -21.90
C ARG A 264 -5.13 -5.88 -22.16
N MET A 265 -5.81 -6.87 -21.59
CA MET A 265 -7.27 -7.00 -21.74
C MET A 265 -8.01 -5.81 -21.13
N PHE A 266 -7.53 -5.28 -20.00
CA PHE A 266 -8.11 -4.09 -19.37
C PHE A 266 -8.00 -2.86 -20.28
N ALA A 267 -6.84 -2.62 -20.90
CA ALA A 267 -6.68 -1.56 -21.90
C ALA A 267 -7.63 -1.73 -23.11
N GLN A 268 -7.78 -2.97 -23.61
CA GLN A 268 -8.64 -3.27 -24.74
C GLN A 268 -10.13 -3.06 -24.43
N GLU A 269 -10.60 -3.52 -23.28
CA GLU A 269 -12.01 -3.36 -22.90
C GLU A 269 -12.35 -1.92 -22.53
N THR A 270 -11.44 -1.18 -21.87
CA THR A 270 -11.64 0.24 -21.56
C THR A 270 -11.65 1.12 -22.80
N ALA A 271 -10.90 0.78 -23.85
CA ALA A 271 -10.95 1.51 -25.13
C ALA A 271 -12.33 1.45 -25.82
N ARG A 272 -13.17 0.47 -25.45
CA ARG A 272 -14.53 0.29 -25.98
C ARG A 272 -15.60 0.94 -25.10
N VAL A 273 -15.24 1.40 -23.90
CA VAL A 273 -16.16 2.13 -23.02
C VAL A 273 -16.35 3.54 -23.60
N PRO A 274 -17.56 4.12 -23.55
CA PRO A 274 -17.79 5.50 -23.95
C PRO A 274 -16.81 6.45 -23.25
N LYS A 275 -16.12 7.29 -24.03
CA LYS A 275 -15.17 8.28 -23.51
C LYS A 275 -15.95 9.49 -23.00
N VAL A 276 -16.30 9.46 -21.72
CA VAL A 276 -17.05 10.52 -21.06
C VAL A 276 -16.16 11.13 -19.97
N PHE A 277 -15.97 12.45 -20.04
CA PHE A 277 -15.49 13.21 -18.90
C PHE A 277 -16.72 13.71 -18.13
N PRO A 278 -16.80 13.47 -16.81
CA PRO A 278 -17.79 14.18 -15.99
C PRO A 278 -17.62 15.69 -16.17
N PRO A 279 -18.71 16.47 -16.18
CA PRO A 279 -18.63 17.92 -16.24
C PRO A 279 -17.68 18.46 -15.16
N THR A 280 -16.80 19.35 -15.56
CA THR A 280 -15.95 20.08 -14.63
C THR A 280 -16.77 21.09 -13.86
N PHE A 281 -16.26 21.49 -12.70
CA PHE A 281 -16.90 22.51 -11.87
C PHE A 281 -17.17 23.83 -12.64
N LYS A 282 -16.30 24.21 -13.58
CA LYS A 282 -16.46 25.43 -14.40
C LYS A 282 -17.55 25.29 -15.47
N GLU A 283 -17.79 24.08 -15.96
CA GLU A 283 -18.88 23.80 -16.90
C GLU A 283 -20.23 23.82 -16.20
N GLU A 284 -20.28 23.41 -14.93
CA GLU A 284 -21.48 23.43 -14.10
C GLU A 284 -21.82 24.83 -13.55
N TYR A 285 -20.80 25.63 -13.20
CA TYR A 285 -20.99 26.92 -12.54
C TYR A 285 -20.21 28.04 -13.22
N THR A 286 -20.94 29.10 -13.62
CA THR A 286 -20.32 30.40 -13.89
C THR A 286 -19.66 30.96 -12.62
N PHE A 287 -18.74 31.92 -12.77
CA PHE A 287 -18.13 32.58 -11.62
C PHE A 287 -19.18 33.24 -10.68
N ALA A 288 -20.21 33.86 -11.25
CA ALA A 288 -21.28 34.49 -10.47
C ALA A 288 -22.06 33.47 -9.64
N GLN A 289 -22.50 32.36 -10.26
CA GLN A 289 -23.19 31.26 -9.57
C GLN A 289 -22.30 30.61 -8.50
N SER A 290 -21.02 30.36 -8.80
CA SER A 290 -20.07 29.79 -7.84
C SER A 290 -19.92 30.69 -6.60
N ARG A 291 -19.83 32.02 -6.80
CA ARG A 291 -19.75 33.01 -5.72
C ARG A 291 -21.05 33.08 -4.91
N GLU A 292 -22.20 33.00 -5.57
CA GLU A 292 -23.50 33.08 -4.90
C GLU A 292 -23.71 31.95 -3.88
N ARG A 293 -23.21 30.73 -4.17
CA ARG A 293 -23.25 29.61 -3.21
C ARG A 293 -22.50 29.87 -1.90
N PHE A 294 -21.57 30.82 -1.87
CA PHE A 294 -20.90 31.24 -0.63
C PHE A 294 -21.74 32.23 0.18
N ASN A 295 -22.62 32.97 -0.49
CA ASN A 295 -23.43 34.05 0.10
C ASN A 295 -24.85 33.62 0.48
N GLN A 296 -25.35 32.51 -0.07
CA GLN A 296 -26.60 31.91 0.39
C GLN A 296 -26.30 31.23 1.74
N GLU A 297 -27.00 31.64 2.81
CA GLU A 297 -27.08 30.83 4.04
C GLU A 297 -27.47 29.42 3.60
N ALA A 298 -26.59 28.47 3.91
CA ALA A 298 -26.69 27.11 3.44
C ALA A 298 -27.97 26.44 3.97
N THR A 299 -29.11 26.60 3.31
CA THR A 299 -30.11 25.54 3.22
C THR A 299 -29.48 24.44 2.37
N LEU A 300 -28.53 23.73 2.96
CA LEU A 300 -28.11 22.42 2.49
C LEU A 300 -29.37 21.55 2.57
N GLU A 301 -30.16 21.50 1.51
CA GLU A 301 -30.74 20.21 1.16
C GLU A 301 -29.52 19.30 0.98
N GLU A 302 -29.23 18.49 2.00
CA GLU A 302 -28.22 17.44 1.93
C GLU A 302 -28.39 16.76 0.58
N GLY A 303 -27.41 16.96 -0.30
CA GLY A 303 -27.45 16.37 -1.63
C GLY A 303 -27.66 14.89 -1.42
N LYS A 304 -28.86 14.39 -1.77
CA LYS A 304 -29.22 12.98 -1.56
C LYS A 304 -28.09 12.15 -2.15
N GLU A 305 -27.26 11.55 -1.30
CA GLU A 305 -26.32 10.54 -1.75
C GLU A 305 -27.18 9.53 -2.51
N ARG A 306 -27.01 9.44 -3.83
CA ARG A 306 -27.70 8.44 -4.65
C ARG A 306 -27.04 7.10 -4.32
N VAL A 307 -27.41 6.53 -3.18
CA VAL A 307 -26.94 5.23 -2.71
C VAL A 307 -27.54 4.18 -3.62
N VAL A 308 -26.68 3.50 -4.39
CA VAL A 308 -27.09 2.32 -5.15
C VAL A 308 -27.31 1.18 -4.17
N SER A 309 -28.54 0.70 -4.06
CA SER A 309 -28.89 -0.38 -3.13
C SER A 309 -28.18 -1.69 -3.51
N ALA A 310 -27.83 -2.50 -2.52
CA ALA A 310 -27.23 -3.83 -2.75
C ALA A 310 -28.11 -4.73 -3.65
N SER A 311 -29.44 -4.59 -3.56
CA SER A 311 -30.38 -5.31 -4.42
C SER A 311 -30.28 -4.88 -5.88
N SER A 312 -30.11 -3.58 -6.15
CA SER A 312 -29.93 -3.08 -7.52
C SER A 312 -28.59 -3.51 -8.14
N MET A 313 -27.50 -3.52 -7.35
CA MET A 313 -26.21 -4.06 -7.82
C MET A 313 -26.28 -5.54 -8.18
N LYS A 314 -27.03 -6.36 -7.41
CA LYS A 314 -27.18 -7.80 -7.70
C LYS A 314 -27.98 -8.08 -8.97
N ARG A 315 -28.94 -7.22 -9.32
CA ARG A 315 -29.81 -7.39 -10.51
C ARG A 315 -29.17 -6.91 -11.81
N ALA A 316 -28.34 -5.87 -11.76
CA ALA A 316 -27.65 -5.37 -12.94
C ALA A 316 -26.68 -6.43 -13.50
N SER A 317 -26.64 -6.59 -14.82
CA SER A 317 -25.65 -7.46 -15.45
C SER A 317 -24.25 -6.85 -15.38
N ASP A 318 -23.24 -7.73 -15.34
CA ASP A 318 -21.85 -7.28 -15.33
C ASP A 318 -21.41 -6.78 -16.71
N SER A 319 -20.71 -5.65 -16.73
CA SER A 319 -20.00 -5.16 -17.92
C SER A 319 -18.84 -6.09 -18.32
N LYS A 320 -18.25 -5.89 -19.51
CA LYS A 320 -17.08 -6.69 -19.94
C LYS A 320 -15.88 -6.55 -18.99
N ILE A 321 -15.67 -5.35 -18.44
CA ILE A 321 -14.60 -5.07 -17.47
C ILE A 321 -14.89 -5.75 -16.13
N GLU A 322 -16.14 -5.68 -15.65
CA GLU A 322 -16.55 -6.36 -14.41
C GLU A 322 -16.36 -7.89 -14.52
N LYS A 323 -16.76 -8.49 -15.66
CA LYS A 323 -16.51 -9.91 -15.96
C LYS A 323 -15.02 -10.25 -16.03
N LEU A 324 -14.21 -9.38 -16.64
CA LEU A 324 -12.75 -9.54 -16.69
C LEU A 324 -12.16 -9.58 -15.28
N PHE A 325 -12.53 -8.65 -14.41
CA PHE A 325 -12.04 -8.62 -13.04
C PHE A 325 -12.47 -9.85 -12.24
N ARG A 326 -13.73 -10.28 -12.34
CA ARG A 326 -14.16 -11.53 -11.69
C ARG A 326 -13.42 -12.75 -12.23
N LYS A 327 -13.11 -12.80 -13.53
CA LYS A 327 -12.30 -13.86 -14.12
C LYS A 327 -10.92 -13.92 -13.46
N TYR A 328 -10.35 -12.82 -13.00
CA TYR A 328 -9.03 -12.76 -12.36
C TYR A 328 -9.06 -12.70 -10.83
N ASP A 329 -10.16 -13.13 -10.20
CA ASP A 329 -10.37 -13.09 -8.75
C ASP A 329 -10.35 -11.67 -8.13
N LEU A 330 -10.56 -10.63 -8.95
CA LEU A 330 -10.62 -9.21 -8.55
C LEU A 330 -12.07 -8.76 -8.30
N SER A 331 -12.84 -9.54 -7.54
CA SER A 331 -14.26 -9.27 -7.31
C SER A 331 -14.51 -7.92 -6.64
N SER A 332 -13.61 -7.47 -5.75
CA SER A 332 -13.77 -6.17 -5.07
C SER A 332 -13.65 -4.98 -6.03
N GLN A 333 -12.76 -5.09 -7.02
CA GLN A 333 -12.56 -4.12 -8.09
C GLN A 333 -13.77 -4.12 -9.02
N ALA A 334 -14.31 -5.31 -9.34
CA ALA A 334 -15.53 -5.46 -10.14
C ALA A 334 -16.73 -4.79 -9.45
N ASP A 335 -16.91 -5.04 -8.16
CA ASP A 335 -18.01 -4.47 -7.37
C ASP A 335 -17.89 -2.94 -7.25
N LEU A 336 -16.67 -2.41 -7.12
CA LEU A 336 -16.43 -0.97 -7.12
C LEU A 336 -16.83 -0.32 -8.46
N ILE A 337 -16.33 -0.86 -9.59
CA ILE A 337 -16.67 -0.33 -10.92
C ILE A 337 -18.18 -0.40 -11.15
N LYS A 338 -18.81 -1.53 -10.80
CA LYS A 338 -20.25 -1.72 -10.95
C LYS A 338 -21.03 -0.67 -10.15
N LYS A 339 -20.62 -0.41 -8.90
CA LYS A 339 -21.22 0.64 -8.07
C LYS A 339 -21.11 2.01 -8.75
N MET A 340 -19.92 2.38 -9.22
CA MET A 340 -19.68 3.69 -9.85
C MET A 340 -20.48 3.85 -11.16
N ARG A 341 -20.50 2.82 -12.01
CA ARG A 341 -21.28 2.81 -13.26
C ARG A 341 -22.78 3.00 -12.99
N LEU A 342 -23.35 2.27 -12.04
CA LEU A 342 -24.76 2.38 -11.68
C LEU A 342 -25.12 3.73 -11.02
N GLN A 343 -24.15 4.39 -10.38
CA GLN A 343 -24.34 5.76 -9.87
C GLN A 343 -24.42 6.77 -11.02
N GLN A 344 -23.60 6.60 -12.07
CA GLN A 344 -23.63 7.46 -13.26
C GLN A 344 -24.88 7.24 -14.12
N GLU A 345 -25.37 6.01 -14.28
CA GLU A 345 -26.61 5.73 -15.01
C GLU A 345 -27.85 6.34 -14.34
N LYS A 346 -27.77 6.56 -13.02
CA LYS A 346 -28.83 7.23 -12.25
C LYS A 346 -28.63 8.73 -12.14
N ALA A 347 -27.48 9.29 -12.55
CA ALA A 347 -27.15 10.72 -12.50
C ALA A 347 -28.01 11.46 -13.52
#